data_AF-A0AAD2SUY0-F1
#
_entry.id   AF-A0AAD2SUY0-F1
#
_cell.length_a   1.000
_cell.length_b   1.000
_cell.length_c   1.000
_cell.angle_alpha   90.00
_cell.angle_beta   90.00
_cell.angle_gamma   90.00
#
_symmetry.space_group_name_H-M   'P 1'
#
loop_
_entity.id
_entity.type
_entity.pdbx_description
1 polymer ?
#
loop_
_entity_poly.entity_id
_entity_poly.type
_entity_poly.pdbx_seq_one_letter_code
_entity_poly.pdbx_strand_id
1 'polypeptide(L)' 'MTKRILVLHTGGTISMQADTAGKVVTTEYNPMNHVAVPLEGIQVTALDIFNIPSPHMTPQHMLQLYKKSGQMESNLTVL' A
#
# COMPACT_ATOMS: atom_id res chain seq x y z
N MET A 1 21.39 2.01 -12.92
CA MET A 1 20.50 0.83 -12.86
C MET A 1 19.20 1.28 -12.21
N THR A 2 18.06 1.10 -12.86
CA THR A 2 16.76 1.46 -12.27
C THR A 2 16.38 0.45 -11.18
N LYS A 3 16.10 0.92 -9.97
CA LYS A 3 15.57 0.10 -8.86
C LYS A 3 14.04 0.08 -8.94
N ARG A 4 13.43 -1.05 -8.61
CA ARG A 4 11.97 -1.22 -8.59
C ARG A 4 11.51 -1.38 -7.14
N ILE A 5 10.52 -0.60 -6.73
CA ILE A 5 9.93 -0.65 -5.39
C ILE A 5 8.45 -1.01 -5.54
N LEU A 6 8.02 -2.08 -4.87
CA LEU A 6 6.61 -2.43 -4.74
C LEU A 6 6.12 -1.94 -3.37
N VAL A 7 5.09 -1.10 -3.38
CA VAL A 7 4.42 -0.61 -2.16
C VAL A 7 3.05 -1.28 -2.07
N LEU A 8 2.80 -1.96 -0.96
CA LEU A 8 1.51 -2.60 -0.66
C LEU A 8 0.86 -1.87 0.51
N HIS A 9 -0.18 -1.11 0.23
CA HIS A 9 -0.92 -0.39 1.27
C HIS A 9 -1.93 -1.32 1.94
N THR A 10 -1.95 -1.30 3.27
CA THR A 10 -2.82 -2.15 4.10
C THR A 10 -3.84 -1.35 4.91
N GLY A 11 -3.89 -0.04 4.73
CA GLY A 11 -4.67 0.90 5.53
C GLY A 11 -3.83 1.55 6.62
N GLY A 12 -4.39 1.63 7.84
CA GLY A 12 -3.82 2.39 8.96
C GLY A 12 -3.76 3.90 8.74
N THR A 13 -3.28 4.64 9.75
CA THR A 13 -3.34 6.11 9.78
C THR A 13 -2.67 6.78 8.56
N ILE A 14 -1.57 6.23 8.04
CA ILE A 14 -0.86 6.81 6.90
C ILE A 14 -1.65 6.74 5.59
N SER A 15 -2.58 5.80 5.47
CA SER A 15 -3.42 5.59 4.28
C SER A 15 -4.86 6.10 4.49
N MET A 16 -5.07 6.92 5.52
CA MET A 16 -6.36 7.43 5.96
C MET A 16 -6.35 8.96 6.01
N GLN A 17 -7.51 9.58 6.20
CA GLN A 17 -7.61 11.03 6.36
C GLN A 17 -8.35 11.40 7.64
N ALA A 18 -8.07 12.60 8.16
CA ALA A 18 -8.86 13.18 9.22
C ALA A 18 -10.18 13.73 8.67
N ASP A 19 -11.28 13.47 9.36
CA ASP A 19 -12.54 14.17 9.12
C ASP A 19 -12.48 15.62 9.65
N THR A 20 -13.58 16.36 9.48
CA THR A 20 -13.68 17.75 9.95
C THR A 20 -13.55 17.91 11.46
N ALA A 21 -13.71 16.84 12.23
CA ALA A 21 -13.52 16.82 13.68
C ALA A 21 -12.10 16.37 14.09
N GLY A 22 -11.22 16.10 13.13
CA GLY A 22 -9.85 15.63 13.38
C GLY A 22 -9.74 14.13 13.65
N LYS A 23 -10.84 13.36 13.49
CA LYS A 23 -10.81 11.92 13.70
C LYS A 23 -10.30 11.22 12.44
N VAL A 24 -9.36 10.30 12.61
CA VAL A 24 -8.84 9.47 11.52
C VAL A 24 -9.92 8.48 11.08
N VAL A 25 -10.28 8.53 9.80
CA VAL A 25 -11.28 7.67 9.17
C VAL A 25 -10.71 6.99 7.93
N THR A 26 -11.18 5.76 7.67
CA THR A 26 -10.93 5.08 6.39
C THR A 26 -11.53 5.89 5.26
N THR A 27 -10.74 6.19 4.23
CA THR A 27 -11.20 6.89 3.03
C THR A 27 -11.27 5.94 1.85
N GLU A 28 -12.18 6.19 0.90
CA GLU A 28 -12.26 5.40 -0.34
C GLU A 28 -10.96 5.50 -1.16
N TYR A 29 -10.31 6.66 -1.11
CA TYR A 29 -9.03 6.93 -1.77
C TYR A 29 -7.89 7.00 -0.76
N ASN A 30 -6.83 6.22 -0.99
CA ASN A 30 -5.62 6.27 -0.20
C ASN A 30 -4.81 7.54 -0.54
N PRO A 31 -4.59 8.48 0.40
CA PRO A 31 -3.86 9.71 0.15
C PRO A 31 -2.42 9.47 -0.34
N MET A 32 -1.81 8.33 -0.02
CA MET A 32 -0.45 7.98 -0.47
C MET A 32 -0.34 7.78 -1.97
N ASN A 33 -1.44 7.49 -2.68
CA ASN A 33 -1.43 7.40 -4.14
C ASN A 33 -1.23 8.76 -4.82
N HIS A 34 -1.46 9.86 -4.10
CA HIS A 34 -1.25 11.22 -4.59
C HIS A 34 0.12 11.78 -4.18
N VAL A 35 0.85 11.09 -3.31
CA VAL A 35 2.20 11.47 -2.87
C VAL A 35 3.22 10.84 -3.82
N ALA A 36 3.44 11.50 -4.96
CA ALA A 36 4.53 11.13 -5.86
C ALA A 36 5.78 11.97 -5.51
N VAL A 37 6.83 11.31 -5.02
CA VAL A 37 8.18 11.88 -4.99
C VAL A 37 8.93 11.29 -6.18
N PRO A 38 9.19 12.06 -7.25
CA PRO A 38 9.97 11.56 -8.37
C PRO A 38 11.41 11.33 -7.90
N LEU A 39 11.80 10.06 -7.86
CA LEU A 39 13.13 9.63 -7.46
C LEU A 39 13.87 9.12 -8.71
N GLU A 40 14.99 9.75 -9.04
CA GLU A 40 15.78 9.37 -10.21
C GLU A 40 16.28 7.92 -10.06
N GLY A 41 16.12 7.13 -11.12
CA GLY A 41 16.53 5.73 -11.13
C GLY A 41 15.69 4.82 -10.23
N ILE A 42 14.51 5.25 -9.76
CA ILE A 42 13.57 4.43 -8.99
C ILE A 42 12.21 4.40 -9.70
N GLN A 43 11.71 3.20 -9.94
CA GLN A 43 10.34 2.95 -10.39
C GLN A 43 9.52 2.42 -9.22
N VAL A 44 8.42 3.09 -8.88
CA VAL A 44 7.52 2.69 -7.80
C VAL A 44 6.22 2.13 -8.40
N THR A 45 5.81 0.96 -7.94
CA THR A 45 4.48 0.38 -8.19
C THR A 45 3.75 0.32 -6.86
N ALA A 46 2.64 1.03 -6.71
CA ALA A 46 1.83 1.03 -5.49
C ALA A 46 0.50 0.31 -5.70
N LEU A 47 0.08 -0.49 -4.72
CA LEU A 47 -1.17 -1.25 -4.73
C LEU A 47 -1.88 -1.11 -3.39
N ASP A 48 -3.18 -0.83 -3.43
CA ASP A 48 -4.04 -0.86 -2.25
C ASP A 48 -4.58 -2.28 -2.04
N ILE A 49 -3.99 -3.01 -1.09
CA ILE A 49 -4.35 -4.41 -0.80
C ILE A 49 -5.44 -4.49 0.26
N PHE A 50 -5.40 -3.61 1.25
CA PHE A 50 -6.44 -3.46 2.26
C PHE A 50 -6.65 -1.99 2.60
N ASN A 51 -7.81 -1.69 3.19
CA ASN A 51 -8.15 -0.40 3.74
C ASN A 51 -8.77 -0.57 5.12
N ILE A 52 -7.99 -1.10 6.06
CA ILE A 52 -8.45 -1.40 7.43
C ILE A 52 -7.59 -0.68 8.48
N PRO A 53 -8.17 -0.30 9.64
CA PRO A 53 -7.39 0.10 10.80
C PRO A 53 -6.44 -1.01 11.24
N SER A 54 -5.22 -0.66 11.69
CA SER A 54 -4.24 -1.67 12.12
C SER A 54 -4.73 -2.61 13.23
N PRO A 55 -5.58 -2.20 14.19
CA PRO A 55 -6.14 -3.13 15.18
C PRO A 55 -7.07 -4.20 14.58
N HIS A 56 -7.54 -4.01 13.35
CA HIS A 56 -8.43 -4.96 12.66
C HIS A 56 -7.67 -5.93 11.75
N MET A 57 -6.34 -5.84 11.68
CA MET A 57 -5.50 -6.80 10.97
C MET A 57 -5.62 -8.19 11.61
N THR A 58 -5.73 -9.24 10.80
CA THR A 58 -5.85 -10.63 11.28
C THR A 58 -4.80 -11.52 10.62
N PRO A 59 -4.51 -12.72 11.16
CA PRO A 59 -3.61 -13.67 10.52
C PRO A 59 -4.04 -14.05 9.09
N GLN A 60 -5.34 -14.10 8.80
CA GLN A 60 -5.85 -14.38 7.46
C GLN A 60 -5.49 -13.27 6.47
N HIS A 61 -5.62 -12.00 6.87
CA HIS A 61 -5.19 -10.85 6.06
C HIS A 61 -3.67 -10.89 5.81
N MET A 62 -2.88 -11.25 6.81
CA MET A 62 -1.41 -11.38 6.65
C MET A 62 -1.04 -12.48 5.67
N LEU A 63 -1.74 -13.63 5.70
CA LEU A 63 -1.54 -14.69 4.73
C LEU A 63 -1.88 -14.26 3.30
N GLN A 64 -2.95 -13.47 3.12
CA GLN A 64 -3.30 -12.89 1.83
C GLN A 64 -2.22 -11.91 1.34
N LEU A 65 -1.67 -11.07 2.23
CA LEU A 65 -0.57 -10.15 1.93
C LEU A 65 0.66 -10.92 1.43
N TYR A 66 1.06 -11.97 2.15
CA TYR A 66 2.20 -12.82 1.77
C TYR A 66 2.02 -13.48 0.39
N LYS A 67 0.82 -14.03 0.12
CA LYS A 67 0.52 -14.62 -1.20
C LYS A 67 0.59 -13.58 -2.30
N LYS A 68 0.09 -12.36 -2.03
CA LYS A 68 0.09 -11.27 -3.00
C LYS A 68 1.49 -10.76 -3.30
N SER A 69 2.36 -10.63 -2.29
CA SER A 69 3.76 -10.20 -2.51
C SER A 69 4.50 -11.21 -3.39
N GLY A 70 4.39 -12.51 -3.12
CA GLY A 70 5.02 -13.55 -3.95
C GLY A 70 4.49 -13.60 -5.39
N GLN A 71 3.19 -13.36 -5.60
CA GLN A 71 2.61 -13.24 -6.94
C GLN A 71 3.21 -12.04 -7.70
N MET A 72 3.37 -10.89 -7.05
CA MET A 72 3.90 -9.68 -7.68
C MET A 72 5.39 -9.77 -7.98
N GLU A 73 6.18 -10.36 -7.09
CA GLU A 73 7.59 -10.64 -7.35
C GLU A 73 7.78 -11.54 -8.58
N SER A 74 6.94 -12.57 -8.71
CA SER A 74 6.95 -13.45 -9.88
C SER A 74 6.65 -12.68 -11.17
N ASN A 75 5.63 -11.82 -11.17
CA ASN A 75 5.28 -10.99 -12.33
C ASN A 75 6.36 -9.98 -12.71
N LEU A 76 7.11 -9.44 -11.74
CA LEU A 76 8.22 -8.51 -11.98
C LEU A 76 9.50 -9.21 -12.48
N THR A 77 9.62 -10.53 -12.30
CA THR A 77 10.77 -11.32 -12.75
C THR A 77 10.60 -11.83 -14.19
N VAL A 78 9.37 -11.84 -14.71
CA VAL A 78 9.03 -12.34 -16.06
C VAL A 78 9.07 -11.23 -17.14
N LEU A 79 9.36 -9.98 -16.76
CA LEU A 79 9.57 -8.83 -17.65
C LEU A 79 11.03 -8.37 -17.60
#